data_AF-A0A0N0AED1-F1
#
_entry.id   AF-A0A0N0AED1-F1
#
_cell.length_a   1.000
_cell.length_b   1.000
_cell.length_c   1.000
_cell.angle_alpha   90.00
_cell.angle_beta   90.00
_cell.angle_gamma   90.00
#
_symmetry.space_group_name_H-M   'P 1'
#
loop_
_entity.id
_entity.type
_entity.pdbx_description
1 polymer ?
#
loop_
_entity_poly.entity_id
_entity_poly.type
_entity_poly.pdbx_seq_one_letter_code
_entity_poly.pdbx_strand_id
1 'polypeptide(L)'
;MTTLQSVVRRRRAVAVAGAVSAGLLVLSACDKPTPVATITVGRDSVNSEALCYNDGKPLDAESLKKCSKKAGDAKSIKVGQDQTVRIGVDPKIADAGWVLLVNGRPAGDFSKETYRTIPSSVFFNAQYGTQGETNTLAVQMGEDKSRKGLWTFKLKKA
;
A
#
# COMPACT_ATOMS: atom_id res chain seq x y z
N MET A 1 51.09 -43.72 -47.28
CA MET A 1 51.81 -44.27 -46.11
C MET A 1 51.92 -43.19 -45.07
N THR A 2 51.62 -43.59 -43.84
CA THR A 2 51.45 -42.82 -42.62
C THR A 2 52.77 -42.27 -42.08
N THR A 3 52.78 -41.03 -41.59
CA THR A 3 53.56 -40.66 -40.39
C THR A 3 52.89 -39.49 -39.67
N LEU A 4 52.33 -39.82 -38.52
CA LEU A 4 51.88 -38.89 -37.47
C LEU A 4 53.09 -38.27 -36.80
N GLN A 5 53.11 -36.95 -36.67
CA GLN A 5 53.86 -36.30 -35.59
C GLN A 5 52.96 -35.26 -34.90
N SER A 6 52.52 -35.67 -33.71
CA SER A 6 51.80 -34.89 -32.73
C SER A 6 52.72 -33.88 -32.05
N VAL A 7 52.42 -32.58 -32.14
CA VAL A 7 53.04 -31.55 -31.31
C VAL A 7 51.95 -30.71 -30.64
N VAL A 8 51.70 -31.08 -29.37
CA VAL A 8 51.09 -30.34 -28.26
C VAL A 8 50.33 -29.06 -28.61
N ARG A 9 49.00 -29.17 -28.71
CA ARG A 9 48.07 -28.02 -28.76
C ARG A 9 48.04 -27.35 -27.38
N ARG A 10 48.76 -26.22 -27.26
CA ARG A 10 48.88 -25.39 -26.06
C ARG A 10 47.49 -24.96 -25.57
N ARG A 11 47.03 -25.54 -24.46
CA ARG A 11 45.86 -25.06 -23.72
C ARG A 11 46.20 -23.70 -23.12
N ARG A 12 45.53 -22.64 -23.59
CA ARG A 12 45.37 -21.39 -22.83
C ARG A 12 43.89 -21.05 -22.82
N ALA A 13 43.19 -21.69 -21.89
CA ALA A 13 41.95 -21.17 -21.36
C ALA A 13 42.32 -19.88 -20.62
N VAL A 14 41.84 -18.73 -21.11
CA VAL A 14 41.81 -17.50 -20.34
C VAL A 14 40.35 -17.18 -20.15
N ALA A 15 39.81 -17.66 -19.03
CA ALA A 15 38.53 -17.19 -18.51
C ALA A 15 38.75 -15.74 -18.06
N VAL A 16 38.26 -14.78 -18.83
CA VAL A 16 38.11 -13.41 -18.33
C VAL A 16 36.81 -13.39 -17.53
N ALA A 17 36.92 -13.80 -16.26
CA ALA A 17 35.92 -13.51 -15.25
C ALA A 17 36.04 -12.02 -14.93
N GLY A 18 35.36 -11.18 -15.71
CA GLY A 18 35.13 -9.79 -15.35
C GLY A 18 34.11 -9.77 -14.22
N ALA A 19 34.59 -9.68 -12.98
CA ALA A 19 33.77 -9.46 -11.81
C ALA A 19 33.01 -8.13 -12.00
N VAL A 20 31.72 -8.22 -12.32
CA VAL A 20 30.82 -7.07 -12.19
C VAL A 20 30.70 -6.85 -10.70
N SER A 21 31.48 -5.91 -10.18
CA SER A 21 31.31 -5.35 -8.85
C SER A 21 29.97 -4.62 -8.83
N ALA A 22 28.89 -5.40 -8.67
CA ALA A 22 27.62 -4.87 -8.20
C ALA A 22 27.91 -4.30 -6.81
N GLY A 23 28.16 -2.99 -6.77
CA GLY A 23 28.06 -2.21 -5.56
C GLY A 23 26.62 -2.31 -5.08
N LEU A 24 26.28 -3.43 -4.43
CA LEU A 24 25.17 -3.51 -3.52
C LEU A 24 25.50 -2.52 -2.41
N LEU A 25 25.08 -1.28 -2.60
CA LEU A 25 24.76 -0.41 -1.49
C LEU A 25 23.73 -1.18 -0.69
N VAL A 26 24.19 -1.80 0.38
CA VAL A 26 23.36 -2.25 1.47
C VAL A 26 22.70 -0.97 1.99
N LEU A 27 21.49 -0.69 1.50
CA LEU A 27 20.54 0.18 2.20
C LEU A 27 20.22 -0.54 3.53
N SER A 28 21.12 -0.49 4.51
CA SER A 28 20.92 -1.03 5.86
C SER A 28 19.92 -0.20 6.69
N ALA A 29 19.05 0.55 6.03
CA ALA A 29 17.75 0.95 6.54
C ALA A 29 16.66 0.12 5.83
N CYS A 30 16.78 -1.21 5.86
CA CYS A 30 15.66 -2.09 5.55
C CYS A 30 14.72 -2.18 6.77
N ASP A 31 14.20 -1.04 7.23
CA ASP A 31 12.89 -1.07 7.87
C ASP A 31 11.93 -1.61 6.83
N LYS A 32 11.28 -2.73 7.14
CA LYS A 32 10.38 -3.44 6.22
C LYS A 32 9.39 -2.41 5.65
N PRO A 33 9.24 -2.27 4.32
CA PRO A 33 8.41 -1.20 3.77
C PRO A 33 7.00 -1.34 4.35
N THR A 34 6.54 -0.24 4.94
CA THR A 34 5.17 -0.12 5.46
C THR A 34 4.21 -0.45 4.31
N PRO A 35 3.22 -1.34 4.54
CA PRO A 35 2.24 -1.63 3.51
C PRO A 35 1.57 -0.35 3.02
N VAL A 36 1.28 -0.26 1.73
CA VAL A 36 0.71 0.91 1.08
C VAL A 36 -0.78 0.68 0.81
N ALA A 37 -1.56 1.75 0.96
CA ALA A 37 -2.92 1.82 0.45
C ALA A 37 -2.99 2.88 -0.65
N THR A 38 -3.78 2.61 -1.69
CA THR A 38 -3.92 3.48 -2.85
C THR A 38 -5.40 3.76 -3.12
N ILE A 39 -5.74 5.04 -3.28
CA ILE A 39 -7.06 5.48 -3.71
C ILE A 39 -6.97 5.95 -5.15
N THR A 40 -7.81 5.41 -6.02
CA THR A 40 -7.88 5.77 -7.44
C THR A 40 -9.28 6.24 -7.80
N VAL A 41 -9.37 7.36 -8.51
CA VAL A 41 -10.61 7.94 -9.00
C VAL A 41 -10.41 8.34 -10.45
N GLY A 42 -11.13 7.68 -11.36
CA GLY A 42 -10.90 7.87 -12.80
C GLY A 42 -9.45 7.54 -13.18
N ARG A 43 -8.67 8.56 -13.56
CA ARG A 43 -7.24 8.46 -13.91
C ARG A 43 -6.31 8.95 -12.81
N ASP A 44 -6.85 9.57 -11.76
CA ASP A 44 -6.07 10.13 -10.67
C ASP A 44 -5.88 9.09 -9.57
N SER A 45 -4.70 9.05 -8.96
CA SER A 45 -4.43 8.16 -7.84
C SER A 45 -3.58 8.84 -6.78
N VAL A 46 -3.88 8.57 -5.51
CA VAL A 46 -3.06 8.95 -4.37
C VAL A 46 -2.72 7.70 -3.56
N ASN A 47 -1.44 7.53 -3.25
CA ASN A 47 -0.97 6.50 -2.34
C ASN A 47 -0.63 7.11 -0.97
N SER A 48 -0.81 6.35 0.08
CA SER A 48 -0.33 6.71 1.41
C SER A 48 0.37 5.52 2.01
N GLU A 49 1.49 5.80 2.67
CA GLU A 49 2.02 4.93 3.71
C GLU A 49 1.11 5.01 4.93
N ALA A 50 1.26 4.07 5.86
CA ALA A 50 0.41 4.03 7.04
C ALA A 50 0.69 5.26 7.90
N LEU A 51 -0.36 5.97 8.32
CA LEU A 51 -0.21 6.99 9.37
C LEU A 51 0.26 6.35 10.66
N CYS A 52 -0.14 5.09 10.87
CA CYS A 52 0.37 4.21 11.91
C CYS A 52 0.36 2.76 11.45
N TYR A 53 1.46 2.08 11.73
CA TYR A 53 1.64 0.66 11.51
C TYR A 53 2.59 0.14 12.59
N ASN A 54 2.26 -0.98 13.21
CA ASN A 54 3.08 -1.59 14.26
C ASN A 54 3.71 -2.90 13.76
N ASP A 55 4.24 -2.90 12.54
CA ASP A 55 4.89 -4.09 11.93
C ASP A 55 4.03 -5.36 11.94
N GLY A 56 2.71 -5.18 11.78
CA GLY A 56 1.73 -6.27 11.82
C GLY A 56 1.35 -6.75 13.22
N LYS A 57 1.88 -6.14 14.28
CA LYS A 57 1.43 -6.33 15.66
C LYS A 57 0.19 -5.46 15.94
N PRO A 58 -0.66 -5.85 16.91
CA PRO A 58 -1.78 -5.01 17.33
C PRO A 58 -1.32 -3.64 17.85
N LEU A 59 -2.08 -2.59 17.50
CA LEU A 59 -2.00 -1.25 18.05
C LEU A 59 -3.03 -1.13 19.18
N ASP A 60 -2.62 -0.52 20.29
CA ASP A 60 -3.55 -0.17 21.35
C ASP A 60 -4.45 1.02 20.95
N ALA A 61 -5.51 1.24 21.73
CA ALA A 61 -6.48 2.29 21.44
C ALA A 61 -5.85 3.69 21.52
N GLU A 62 -4.84 3.89 22.37
CA GLU A 62 -4.17 5.18 22.54
C GLU A 62 -3.31 5.53 21.32
N SER A 63 -2.55 4.55 20.80
CA SER A 63 -1.78 4.70 19.57
C SER A 63 -2.70 5.07 18.43
N LEU A 64 -3.80 4.33 18.23
CA LEU A 64 -4.79 4.64 17.19
C LEU A 64 -5.37 6.05 17.34
N LYS A 65 -5.66 6.50 18.56
CA LYS A 65 -6.13 7.87 18.81
C LYS A 65 -5.09 8.92 18.43
N LYS A 66 -3.80 8.67 18.69
CA LYS A 66 -2.69 9.53 18.25
C LYS A 66 -2.58 9.55 16.72
N CYS A 67 -2.80 8.42 16.05
CA CYS A 67 -2.80 8.30 14.59
C CYS A 67 -3.90 9.14 13.95
N SER A 68 -5.13 9.05 14.47
CA SER A 68 -6.28 9.78 13.93
C SER A 68 -6.09 11.30 13.99
N LYS A 69 -5.28 11.82 14.92
CA LYS A 69 -4.94 13.26 14.97
C LYS A 69 -4.05 13.71 13.80
N LYS A 70 -3.26 12.79 13.21
CA LYS A 70 -2.43 13.06 12.01
C LYS A 70 -3.23 12.99 10.71
N ALA A 71 -4.52 12.68 10.75
CA ALA A 71 -5.41 12.70 9.58
C ALA A 71 -5.47 14.08 8.89
N GLY A 72 -5.08 15.15 9.59
CA GLY A 72 -4.91 16.49 9.01
C GLY A 72 -3.96 16.53 7.81
N ASP A 73 -2.93 15.68 7.81
CA ASP A 73 -1.88 15.66 6.79
C ASP A 73 -2.16 14.66 5.65
N ALA A 74 -3.33 14.01 5.69
CA ALA A 74 -3.74 13.04 4.70
C ALA A 74 -3.84 13.65 3.29
N LYS A 75 -3.30 12.95 2.30
CA LYS A 75 -3.40 13.33 0.89
C LYS A 75 -4.87 13.39 0.47
N SER A 76 -5.19 14.35 -0.40
CA SER A 76 -6.54 14.54 -0.92
C SER A 76 -6.67 14.16 -2.38
N ILE A 77 -7.82 13.60 -2.75
CA ILE A 77 -8.22 13.32 -4.13
C ILE A 77 -9.63 13.87 -4.39
N LYS A 78 -9.89 14.37 -5.59
CA LYS A 78 -11.21 14.85 -6.01
C LYS A 78 -12.06 13.68 -6.50
N VAL A 79 -13.36 13.72 -6.20
CA VAL A 79 -14.32 12.69 -6.57
C VAL A 79 -15.54 13.33 -7.22
N GLY A 80 -15.74 13.06 -8.51
CA GLY A 80 -16.95 13.45 -9.24
C GLY A 80 -18.17 12.65 -8.80
N GLN A 81 -19.36 13.18 -9.05
CA GLN A 81 -20.62 12.56 -8.63
C GLN A 81 -20.88 11.21 -9.32
N ASP A 82 -20.52 11.07 -10.59
CA ASP A 82 -20.73 9.85 -11.38
C ASP A 82 -19.51 8.90 -11.38
N GLN A 83 -18.54 9.16 -10.49
CA GLN A 83 -17.32 8.36 -10.41
C GLN A 83 -17.40 7.28 -9.33
N THR A 84 -16.48 6.32 -9.43
CA THR A 84 -16.22 5.34 -8.39
C THR A 84 -14.86 5.59 -7.75
N VAL A 85 -14.78 5.35 -6.46
CA VAL A 85 -13.53 5.37 -5.69
C VAL A 85 -13.07 3.92 -5.60
N ARG A 86 -11.89 3.64 -6.18
CA ARG A 86 -11.22 2.34 -6.07
C ARG A 86 -10.20 2.41 -4.95
N ILE A 87 -10.34 1.54 -3.98
CA ILE A 87 -9.43 1.39 -2.85
C ILE A 87 -8.63 0.13 -3.10
N GLY A 88 -7.33 0.27 -3.34
CA GLY A 88 -6.38 -0.84 -3.41
C GLY A 88 -5.53 -0.90 -2.16
N VAL A 89 -5.23 -2.10 -1.70
CA VAL A 89 -4.38 -2.35 -0.53
C VAL A 89 -3.35 -3.42 -0.88
N ASP A 90 -2.16 -3.30 -0.28
CA ASP A 90 -1.16 -4.35 -0.39
C ASP A 90 -1.67 -5.70 0.12
N PRO A 91 -1.21 -6.84 -0.44
CA PRO A 91 -1.61 -8.18 -0.01
C PRO A 91 -1.48 -8.41 1.50
N LYS A 92 -0.45 -7.86 2.15
CA LYS A 92 -0.28 -7.95 3.60
C LYS A 92 -1.45 -7.36 4.39
N ILE A 93 -2.05 -6.26 3.89
CA ILE A 93 -3.24 -5.64 4.50
C ILE A 93 -4.45 -6.54 4.28
N ALA A 94 -4.61 -7.05 3.06
CA ALA A 94 -5.68 -7.95 2.67
C ALA A 94 -5.68 -9.25 3.51
N ASP A 95 -4.53 -9.91 3.66
CA ASP A 95 -4.38 -11.15 4.42
C ASP A 95 -4.79 -10.98 5.90
N ALA A 96 -4.51 -9.82 6.47
CA ALA A 96 -4.87 -9.49 7.85
C ALA A 96 -6.34 -9.12 8.04
N GLY A 97 -7.10 -8.96 6.94
CA GLY A 97 -8.42 -8.36 6.92
C GLY A 97 -8.35 -6.83 7.06
N TRP A 98 -9.26 -6.12 6.41
CA TRP A 98 -9.37 -4.67 6.54
C TRP A 98 -10.79 -4.17 6.36
N VAL A 99 -11.06 -3.02 6.95
CA VAL A 99 -12.35 -2.32 6.85
C VAL A 99 -12.14 -0.87 6.46
N LEU A 100 -13.12 -0.30 5.76
CA LEU A 100 -13.16 1.12 5.47
C LEU A 100 -13.81 1.87 6.61
N LEU A 101 -13.20 2.99 7.01
CA LEU A 101 -13.81 3.95 7.90
C LEU A 101 -14.09 5.23 7.13
N VAL A 102 -15.34 5.67 7.08
CA VAL A 102 -15.70 6.99 6.55
C VAL A 102 -16.05 7.89 7.73
N ASN A 103 -15.34 9.00 7.85
CA ASN A 103 -15.41 9.91 9.01
C ASN A 103 -15.27 9.17 10.35
N GLY A 104 -14.40 8.15 10.38
CA GLY A 104 -14.14 7.32 11.56
C GLY A 104 -15.18 6.23 11.84
N ARG A 105 -16.22 6.07 11.01
CA ARG A 105 -17.26 5.04 11.16
C ARG A 105 -17.05 3.92 10.14
N PRO A 106 -17.17 2.64 10.54
CA PRO A 106 -17.09 1.53 9.59
C PRO A 106 -18.11 1.66 8.46
N ALA A 107 -17.65 1.45 7.22
CA ALA A 107 -18.44 1.43 6.01
C ALA A 107 -18.39 0.03 5.39
N GLY A 108 -19.26 -0.84 5.90
CA GLY A 108 -19.34 -2.26 5.54
C GLY A 108 -18.45 -3.17 6.39
N ASP A 109 -18.44 -4.46 6.02
CA ASP A 109 -17.71 -5.50 6.75
C ASP A 109 -16.23 -5.53 6.40
N PHE A 110 -15.45 -6.24 7.22
CA PHE A 110 -14.06 -6.58 6.90
C PHE A 110 -13.96 -7.37 5.59
N SER A 111 -12.84 -7.23 4.89
CA SER A 111 -12.53 -8.00 3.68
C SER A 111 -11.08 -8.38 3.62
N LYS A 112 -10.83 -9.49 2.92
CA LYS A 112 -9.50 -9.98 2.56
C LYS A 112 -9.18 -9.82 1.09
N GLU A 113 -9.98 -9.04 0.36
CA GLU A 113 -9.70 -8.69 -1.01
C GLU A 113 -8.63 -7.60 -1.05
N THR A 114 -7.80 -7.59 -2.09
CA THR A 114 -6.78 -6.55 -2.30
C THR A 114 -7.37 -5.24 -2.81
N TYR A 115 -8.67 -5.21 -3.13
CA TYR A 115 -9.34 -4.00 -3.56
C TYR A 115 -10.84 -3.98 -3.25
N ARG A 116 -11.40 -2.77 -3.18
CA ARG A 116 -12.85 -2.52 -3.20
C ARG A 116 -13.15 -1.33 -4.08
N THR A 117 -14.32 -1.34 -4.72
CA THR A 117 -14.82 -0.22 -5.52
C THR A 117 -16.12 0.27 -4.90
N ILE A 118 -16.19 1.56 -4.59
CA ILE A 118 -17.37 2.17 -3.97
C ILE A 118 -17.85 3.36 -4.81
N PRO A 119 -19.16 3.46 -5.10
CA PRO A 119 -19.74 4.63 -5.76
C PRO A 119 -19.51 5.92 -4.96
N SER A 120 -19.25 7.03 -5.65
CA SER A 120 -19.05 8.35 -5.03
C SER A 120 -20.19 8.76 -4.09
N SER A 121 -21.43 8.38 -4.42
CA SER A 121 -22.63 8.68 -3.63
C SER A 121 -22.55 8.20 -2.18
N VAL A 122 -21.78 7.17 -1.86
CA VAL A 122 -21.62 6.68 -0.48
C VAL A 122 -20.80 7.66 0.37
N PHE A 123 -19.93 8.46 -0.25
CA PHE A 123 -19.04 9.39 0.46
C PHE A 123 -19.59 10.81 0.56
N PHE A 124 -20.67 11.14 -0.15
CA PHE A 124 -21.24 12.49 -0.20
C PHE A 124 -22.78 12.45 -0.18
N ASN A 125 -23.37 11.57 0.63
CA ASN A 125 -24.80 11.52 0.87
C ASN A 125 -25.13 11.51 2.38
N ALA A 126 -25.94 12.48 2.79
CA ALA A 126 -26.37 12.68 4.18
C ALA A 126 -27.04 11.44 4.79
N GLN A 127 -27.68 10.58 3.99
CA GLN A 127 -28.27 9.32 4.45
C GLN A 127 -27.23 8.38 5.07
N TYR A 128 -25.98 8.42 4.61
CA TYR A 128 -24.87 7.63 5.16
C TYR A 128 -24.06 8.40 6.21
N GLY A 129 -24.52 9.59 6.61
CA GLY A 129 -23.78 10.48 7.52
C GLY A 129 -22.52 11.08 6.89
N THR A 130 -22.44 11.10 5.56
CA THR A 130 -21.30 11.60 4.78
C THR A 130 -21.78 12.79 3.97
N GLN A 131 -21.51 14.01 4.42
CA GLN A 131 -22.05 15.23 3.79
C GLN A 131 -21.01 16.34 3.77
N GLY A 132 -21.27 17.38 2.97
CA GLY A 132 -20.35 18.49 2.76
C GLY A 132 -19.31 18.23 1.66
N GLU A 133 -18.33 19.12 1.58
CA GLU A 133 -17.36 19.17 0.47
C GLU A 133 -16.16 18.24 0.67
N THR A 134 -15.93 17.75 1.89
CA THR A 134 -14.78 16.89 2.20
C THR A 134 -15.14 15.84 3.25
N ASN A 135 -14.81 14.59 2.94
CA ASN A 135 -14.96 13.46 3.85
C ASN A 135 -13.62 12.75 4.04
N THR A 136 -13.44 12.15 5.22
CA THR A 136 -12.22 11.38 5.53
C THR A 136 -12.47 9.91 5.24
N LEU A 137 -11.64 9.31 4.40
CA LEU A 137 -11.62 7.88 4.15
C LEU A 137 -10.39 7.28 4.83
N ALA A 138 -10.57 6.25 5.63
CA ALA A 138 -9.46 5.49 6.18
C ALA A 138 -9.58 4.00 5.90
N VAL A 139 -8.43 3.37 5.66
CA VAL A 139 -8.29 1.92 5.59
C VAL A 139 -7.75 1.49 6.94
N GLN A 140 -8.46 0.61 7.65
CA GLN A 140 -8.01 0.03 8.91
C GLN A 140 -7.66 -1.45 8.69
N MET A 141 -6.41 -1.82 8.95
CA MET A 141 -5.93 -3.20 8.88
C MET A 141 -6.19 -3.93 10.20
N GLY A 142 -6.58 -5.19 10.09
CA GLY A 142 -6.86 -6.10 11.19
C GLY A 142 -8.33 -6.11 11.61
N GLU A 143 -8.82 -7.29 11.98
CA GLU A 143 -10.20 -7.53 12.41
C GLU A 143 -10.35 -7.26 13.93
N ASP A 144 -11.49 -6.67 14.31
CA ASP A 144 -11.88 -6.39 15.70
C ASP A 144 -10.78 -5.78 16.60
N LYS A 145 -10.31 -6.54 17.59
CA LYS A 145 -9.31 -6.11 18.58
C LYS A 145 -7.88 -6.16 18.02
N SER A 146 -7.68 -6.67 16.81
CA SER A 146 -6.36 -6.88 16.19
C SER A 146 -5.97 -5.78 15.19
N ARG A 147 -6.38 -4.54 15.46
CA ARG A 147 -6.07 -3.37 14.62
C ARG A 147 -4.56 -3.20 14.50
N LYS A 148 -3.99 -3.27 13.30
CA LYS A 148 -2.54 -3.28 13.03
C LYS A 148 -2.02 -2.04 12.31
N GLY A 149 -2.92 -1.31 11.66
CA GLY A 149 -2.56 -0.08 10.97
C GLY A 149 -3.75 0.72 10.48
N LEU A 150 -3.47 1.99 10.16
CA LEU A 150 -4.44 2.96 9.66
C LEU A 150 -3.81 3.82 8.56
N TRP A 151 -4.46 3.89 7.42
CA TRP A 151 -4.13 4.77 6.31
C TRP A 151 -5.28 5.74 6.12
N THR A 152 -5.03 7.01 5.86
CA THR A 152 -6.08 8.02 5.76
C THR A 152 -5.90 8.91 4.55
N PHE A 153 -7.03 9.24 3.94
CA PHE A 153 -7.16 10.03 2.73
C PHE A 153 -8.30 11.02 2.90
N LYS A 154 -8.22 12.15 2.22
CA LYS A 154 -9.32 13.11 2.11
C LYS A 154 -9.98 12.97 0.76
N LEU A 155 -11.27 12.69 0.75
CA LEU A 155 -12.09 12.73 -0.46
C LEU A 155 -12.72 14.12 -0.54
N LYS A 156 -12.43 14.85 -1.61
CA LYS A 156 -13.06 16.15 -1.88
C LYS A 156 -14.06 16.00 -2.99
N LYS A 157 -15.22 16.63 -2.85
CA LYS A 157 -16.17 16.73 -3.96
C LYS A 157 -15.50 17.52 -5.09
N ALA A 158 -15.65 17.04 -6.33
CA ALA A 158 -15.11 17.70 -7.52
C ALA A 158 -15.99 18.86 -7.98
#